data_AF-A0A3D2II40-F1
#
_entry.id   AF-A0A3D2II40-F1
#
_cell.length_a   1.000
_cell.length_b   1.000
_cell.length_c   1.000
_cell.angle_alpha   90.00
_cell.angle_beta   90.00
_cell.angle_gamma   90.00
#
_symmetry.space_group_name_H-M   'P 1'
#
loop_
_entity.id
_entity.type
_entity.pdbx_description
1 polymer ?
#
loop_
_entity_poly.entity_id
_entity_poly.type
_entity_poly.pdbx_seq_one_letter_code
_entity_poly.pdbx_strand_id
1 'polypeptide(L)'
;MYLELRENYFPAQIYTQQILAISESDFKTNSIIRFVGDAEYNFRAVFFLGGIAFLLIYTFGISFIYKDRLYLLYGAYLLFLLMYLGVKMYPAQSTVLFGSFPIFNHAWNEVTQILLNYWYVRFVRKFLDAKNLYPLIDKAGKIIEWIILGFVTAVLISIFSNPLSTSLYIIVTTERLMMIAFAVVTNLYIILNLKDRRGLYIVAGSTMLLTGSVTALVLGDIQYFMIGVIIEIFIFGMGLGILMKRREDERSVLNKEMEKVKMRALQTQMNPHFI
;
A
#
# COMPACT_ATOMS: atom_id res chain seq x y z
N MET A 1 -15.02 21.95 33.23
CA MET A 1 -13.66 21.48 32.87
C MET A 1 -13.79 20.39 31.80
N TYR A 2 -14.50 20.73 30.72
CA TYR A 2 -14.73 19.90 29.54
C TYR A 2 -13.87 20.54 28.47
N LEU A 3 -12.73 19.94 28.18
CA LEU A 3 -11.87 20.35 27.08
C LEU A 3 -12.67 20.15 25.79
N GLU A 4 -12.96 21.28 25.16
CA GLU A 4 -13.09 21.47 23.73
C GLU A 4 -12.17 20.50 22.97
N LEU A 5 -12.67 19.30 22.66
CA LEU A 5 -12.09 18.42 21.66
C LEU A 5 -12.45 19.00 20.30
N ARG A 6 -11.78 20.10 20.00
CA ARG A 6 -11.74 20.82 18.73
C ARG A 6 -11.43 19.80 17.62
N GLU A 7 -12.47 19.42 16.88
CA GLU A 7 -12.55 19.07 15.46
C GLU A 7 -11.23 18.81 14.70
N ASN A 8 -10.40 17.87 15.16
CA ASN A 8 -9.16 17.48 14.48
C ASN A 8 -9.27 16.09 13.84
N TYR A 9 -10.28 15.91 12.99
CA TYR A 9 -10.31 14.80 12.05
C TYR A 9 -10.58 15.36 10.66
N PHE A 10 -9.64 15.12 9.74
CA PHE A 10 -9.68 15.40 8.29
C PHE A 10 -11.08 15.48 7.64
N PRO A 11 -12.09 14.62 7.94
CA PRO A 11 -13.46 14.83 7.45
C PRO A 11 -14.11 16.17 7.83
N ALA A 12 -13.86 16.72 9.03
CA ALA A 12 -14.35 18.04 9.43
C ALA A 12 -13.65 19.15 8.64
N GLN A 13 -12.34 19.10 8.44
CA GLN A 13 -11.64 20.07 7.57
C GLN A 13 -12.11 19.99 6.11
N ILE A 14 -12.36 18.80 5.58
CA ILE A 14 -12.93 18.62 4.24
C ILE A 14 -14.34 19.22 4.18
N TYR A 15 -15.17 18.99 5.20
CA TYR A 15 -16.53 19.54 5.28
C TYR A 15 -16.55 21.06 5.47
N THR A 16 -15.68 21.60 6.33
CA THR A 16 -15.53 23.04 6.58
C THR A 16 -14.92 23.74 5.37
N GLN A 17 -13.95 23.13 4.66
CA GLN A 17 -13.44 23.66 3.40
C GLN A 17 -14.50 23.63 2.30
N GLN A 18 -15.32 22.58 2.23
CA GLN A 18 -16.46 22.52 1.31
C GLN A 18 -17.51 23.60 1.62
N ILE A 19 -17.79 23.87 2.90
CA ILE A 19 -18.71 24.94 3.33
C ILE A 19 -18.11 26.33 3.08
N LEU A 20 -16.83 26.54 3.38
CA LEU A 20 -16.13 27.82 3.14
C LEU A 20 -16.04 28.13 1.64
N ALA A 21 -15.84 27.11 0.79
CA ALA A 21 -15.87 27.25 -0.67
C ALA A 21 -17.27 27.63 -1.21
N ILE A 22 -18.34 27.31 -0.46
CA ILE A 22 -19.71 27.71 -0.78
C ILE A 22 -20.02 29.11 -0.25
N SER A 23 -19.39 29.56 0.85
CA SER A 23 -19.68 30.85 1.49
C SER A 23 -18.84 32.03 1.01
N GLU A 24 -17.61 31.82 0.52
CA GLU A 24 -16.75 32.90 -0.01
C GLU A 24 -16.89 33.03 -1.53
N SER A 25 -18.04 33.52 -1.99
CA SER A 25 -18.24 33.99 -3.37
C SER A 25 -17.76 35.45 -3.55
N ASP A 26 -16.66 35.84 -2.91
CA ASP A 26 -16.05 37.17 -3.09
C ASP A 26 -14.76 37.07 -3.90
N PHE A 27 -14.95 37.23 -5.20
CA PHE A 27 -13.93 37.15 -6.24
C PHE A 27 -13.06 38.43 -6.28
N LYS A 28 -12.24 38.71 -5.26
CA LYS A 28 -11.21 39.77 -5.35
C LYS A 28 -9.88 39.38 -4.70
N THR A 29 -8.87 39.26 -5.57
CA THR A 29 -7.40 39.25 -5.32
C THR A 29 -6.79 38.13 -4.47
N ASN A 30 -7.51 37.54 -3.51
CA ASN A 30 -7.12 36.28 -2.85
C ASN A 30 -7.29 35.04 -3.78
N SER A 31 -7.80 35.25 -4.99
CA SER A 31 -8.15 34.18 -5.92
C SER A 31 -6.96 33.63 -6.70
N ILE A 32 -5.94 34.43 -7.08
CA ILE A 32 -4.85 33.93 -7.94
C ILE A 32 -3.86 33.09 -7.13
N ILE A 33 -3.47 33.51 -5.93
CA ILE A 33 -2.54 32.71 -5.09
C ILE A 33 -3.22 31.42 -4.62
N ARG A 34 -4.50 31.47 -4.23
CA ARG A 34 -5.28 30.27 -3.91
C ARG A 34 -5.46 29.39 -5.15
N PHE A 35 -5.79 29.96 -6.31
CA PHE A 35 -5.90 29.22 -7.58
C PHE A 35 -4.58 28.56 -8.01
N VAL A 36 -3.45 29.26 -7.89
CA VAL A 36 -2.12 28.71 -8.21
C VAL A 36 -1.76 27.62 -7.21
N GLY A 37 -2.01 27.83 -5.91
CA GLY A 37 -1.79 26.82 -4.87
C GLY A 37 -2.66 25.58 -5.06
N ASP A 38 -3.94 25.76 -5.40
CA ASP A 38 -4.88 24.69 -5.70
C ASP A 38 -4.48 23.97 -6.99
N ALA A 39 -4.08 24.70 -8.03
CA ALA A 39 -3.59 24.12 -9.28
C ALA A 39 -2.29 23.33 -9.08
N GLU A 40 -1.36 23.85 -8.28
CA GLU A 40 -0.11 23.19 -7.94
C GLU A 40 -0.36 21.91 -7.12
N TYR A 41 -1.24 21.98 -6.11
CA TYR A 41 -1.65 20.82 -5.32
C TYR A 41 -2.30 19.75 -6.19
N ASN A 42 -3.27 20.14 -7.02
CA ASN A 42 -3.95 19.23 -7.95
C ASN A 42 -2.98 18.63 -8.97
N PHE A 43 -2.04 19.41 -9.50
CA PHE A 43 -1.01 18.90 -10.41
C PHE A 43 -0.12 17.85 -9.73
N ARG A 44 0.37 18.14 -8.51
CA ARG A 44 1.18 17.19 -7.71
C ARG A 44 0.40 15.91 -7.44
N ALA A 45 -0.88 16.02 -7.04
CA ALA A 45 -1.75 14.90 -6.76
C ALA A 45 -2.00 14.04 -8.02
N VAL A 46 -2.35 14.66 -9.15
CA VAL A 46 -2.60 13.96 -10.41
C VAL A 46 -1.34 13.28 -10.93
N PHE A 47 -0.18 13.94 -10.87
CA PHE A 47 1.08 13.35 -11.29
C PHE A 47 1.46 12.14 -10.42
N PHE A 48 1.32 12.27 -9.10
CA PHE A 48 1.61 11.20 -8.16
C PHE A 48 0.65 10.00 -8.33
N LEU A 49 -0.66 10.24 -8.41
CA LEU A 49 -1.66 9.20 -8.63
C LEU A 49 -1.48 8.54 -10.01
N GLY A 50 -1.16 9.33 -11.04
CA GLY A 50 -0.82 8.85 -12.38
C GLY A 50 0.42 7.96 -12.37
N GLY A 51 1.44 8.31 -11.59
CA GLY A 51 2.63 7.49 -11.38
C GLY A 51 2.31 6.14 -10.72
N ILE A 52 1.48 6.13 -9.66
CA ILE A 52 1.02 4.88 -9.04
C ILE A 52 0.21 4.05 -10.04
N ALA A 53 -0.70 4.66 -10.79
CA ALA A 53 -1.51 3.97 -11.80
C ALA A 53 -0.66 3.36 -12.92
N PHE A 54 0.37 4.06 -13.39
CA PHE A 54 1.32 3.53 -14.36
C PHE A 54 2.08 2.32 -13.79
N LEU A 55 2.61 2.43 -12.56
CA LEU A 55 3.31 1.33 -11.90
C LEU A 55 2.41 0.13 -11.62
N LEU A 56 1.13 0.37 -11.33
CA LEU A 56 0.12 -0.66 -11.17
C LEU A 56 -0.06 -1.46 -12.47
N ILE A 57 -0.27 -0.77 -13.59
CA ILE A 57 -0.43 -1.40 -14.92
C ILE A 57 0.84 -2.19 -15.27
N TYR A 58 2.02 -1.58 -15.07
CA TYR A 58 3.30 -2.23 -15.31
C TYR A 58 3.47 -3.51 -14.48
N THR A 59 3.19 -3.43 -13.18
CA THR A 59 3.32 -4.56 -12.25
C THR A 59 2.36 -5.69 -12.61
N PHE A 60 1.11 -5.39 -12.95
CA PHE A 60 0.17 -6.41 -13.42
C PHE A 60 0.60 -7.01 -14.76
N GLY A 61 1.11 -6.22 -15.69
CA GLY A 61 1.68 -6.71 -16.94
C GLY A 61 2.76 -7.78 -16.71
N ILE A 62 3.72 -7.49 -15.82
CA ILE A 62 4.75 -8.47 -15.40
C ILE A 62 4.10 -9.70 -14.77
N SER A 63 3.11 -9.51 -13.89
CA SER A 63 2.40 -10.62 -13.24
C SER A 63 1.74 -11.56 -14.25
N PHE A 64 1.16 -11.03 -15.33
CA PHE A 64 0.55 -11.84 -16.40
C PHE A 64 1.59 -12.61 -17.22
N ILE A 65 2.72 -11.98 -17.55
CA ILE A 65 3.80 -12.58 -18.35
C ILE A 65 4.51 -13.69 -17.56
N TYR A 66 4.95 -13.39 -16.33
CA TYR A 66 5.79 -14.29 -15.55
C TYR A 66 5.00 -15.24 -14.63
N LYS A 67 3.68 -15.03 -14.50
CA LYS A 67 2.75 -15.81 -13.65
C LYS A 67 3.22 -15.92 -12.19
N ASP A 68 3.90 -14.89 -11.70
CA ASP A 68 4.43 -14.87 -10.34
C ASP A 68 3.52 -14.07 -9.40
N ARG A 69 3.06 -14.76 -8.36
CA ARG A 69 2.18 -14.21 -7.33
C ARG A 69 2.78 -13.03 -6.57
N LEU A 70 4.11 -12.87 -6.53
CA LEU A 70 4.73 -11.73 -5.85
C LEU A 70 4.32 -10.39 -6.51
N TYR A 71 4.33 -10.33 -7.85
CA TYR A 71 3.91 -9.12 -8.57
C TYR A 71 2.41 -8.90 -8.45
N LEU A 72 1.61 -9.96 -8.44
CA LEU A 72 0.17 -9.83 -8.19
C LEU A 72 -0.11 -9.19 -6.82
N LEU A 73 0.61 -9.64 -5.77
CA LEU A 73 0.46 -9.08 -4.43
C LEU A 73 0.91 -7.61 -4.36
N TYR A 74 2.01 -7.26 -5.03
CA TYR A 74 2.46 -5.87 -5.10
C TYR A 74 1.49 -4.99 -5.90
N GLY A 75 0.96 -5.48 -7.02
CA GLY A 75 -0.07 -4.80 -7.80
C GLY A 75 -1.35 -4.61 -7.00
N ALA A 76 -1.79 -5.61 -6.24
CA ALA A 76 -2.94 -5.47 -5.34
C ALA A 76 -2.67 -4.40 -4.26
N TYR A 77 -1.48 -4.36 -3.67
CA TYR A 77 -1.09 -3.28 -2.76
C TYR A 77 -1.19 -1.89 -3.42
N LEU A 78 -0.58 -1.72 -4.61
CA LEU A 78 -0.63 -0.46 -5.36
C LEU A 78 -2.06 -0.05 -5.75
N LEU A 79 -2.93 -1.02 -6.06
CA LEU A 79 -4.34 -0.75 -6.36
C LEU A 79 -5.05 -0.14 -5.17
N PHE A 80 -4.92 -0.76 -3.98
CA PHE A 80 -5.56 -0.24 -2.77
C PHE A 80 -4.96 1.08 -2.32
N LEU A 81 -3.67 1.28 -2.55
CA LEU A 81 -2.98 2.55 -2.31
C LEU A 81 -3.54 3.66 -3.20
N LEU A 82 -3.73 3.37 -4.50
CA LEU A 82 -4.34 4.29 -5.46
C LEU A 82 -5.79 4.61 -5.09
N MET A 83 -6.58 3.61 -4.71
CA MET A 83 -7.98 3.79 -4.29
C MET A 83 -8.10 4.66 -3.03
N TYR A 84 -7.21 4.47 -2.06
CA TYR A 84 -7.17 5.24 -0.81
C TYR A 84 -6.71 6.68 -1.05
N LEU A 85 -5.58 6.86 -1.73
CA LEU A 85 -5.00 8.20 -1.96
C LEU A 85 -5.79 9.00 -2.98
N GLY A 86 -6.42 8.36 -3.97
CA GLY A 86 -7.22 9.05 -4.98
C GLY A 86 -8.34 9.89 -4.37
N VAL A 87 -9.12 9.30 -3.45
CA VAL A 87 -10.21 9.99 -2.76
C VAL A 87 -9.69 11.07 -1.80
N LYS A 88 -8.55 10.86 -1.16
CA LYS A 88 -7.98 11.80 -0.18
C LYS A 88 -7.26 12.99 -0.79
N MET A 89 -6.57 12.78 -1.90
CA MET A 89 -5.74 13.81 -2.54
C MET A 89 -6.47 14.55 -3.65
N TYR A 90 -7.52 13.95 -4.23
CA TYR A 90 -8.32 14.58 -5.26
C TYR A 90 -9.80 14.51 -4.86
N PRO A 91 -10.30 15.45 -4.03
CA PRO A 91 -11.69 15.44 -3.55
C PRO A 91 -12.72 15.42 -4.69
N ALA A 92 -12.38 15.96 -5.86
CA ALA A 92 -13.19 15.88 -7.07
C ALA A 92 -13.43 14.42 -7.56
N GLN A 93 -12.51 13.49 -7.30
CA GLN A 93 -12.75 12.07 -7.54
C GLN A 93 -13.86 11.53 -6.63
N SER A 94 -13.87 11.96 -5.37
CA SER A 94 -14.89 11.53 -4.40
C SER A 94 -16.28 12.01 -4.78
N THR A 95 -16.41 13.24 -5.30
CA THR A 95 -17.69 13.79 -5.75
C THR A 95 -18.18 13.13 -7.03
N VAL A 96 -17.28 12.82 -7.97
CA VAL A 96 -17.64 12.10 -9.21
C VAL A 96 -18.07 10.66 -8.93
N LEU A 97 -17.37 9.94 -8.05
CA LEU A 97 -17.65 8.52 -7.77
C LEU A 97 -18.81 8.32 -6.80
N PHE A 98 -18.95 9.19 -5.79
CA PHE A 98 -19.84 8.97 -4.65
C PHE A 98 -20.73 10.16 -4.32
N GLY A 99 -20.85 11.18 -5.20
CA GLY A 99 -21.51 12.45 -4.89
C GLY A 99 -22.91 12.33 -4.27
N SER A 100 -23.71 11.37 -4.72
CA SER A 100 -25.06 11.13 -4.18
C SER A 100 -25.10 10.17 -2.99
N PHE A 101 -23.96 9.61 -2.59
CA PHE A 101 -23.84 8.45 -1.71
C PHE A 101 -22.71 8.64 -0.66
N PRO A 102 -22.86 9.59 0.29
CA PRO A 102 -21.81 9.93 1.26
C PRO A 102 -21.43 8.75 2.18
N ILE A 103 -22.39 7.87 2.51
CA ILE A 103 -22.13 6.66 3.31
C ILE A 103 -21.20 5.70 2.55
N PHE A 104 -21.37 5.56 1.24
CA PHE A 104 -20.50 4.72 0.42
C PHE A 104 -19.11 5.33 0.26
N ASN A 105 -19.01 6.66 0.16
CA ASN A 105 -17.71 7.35 0.18
C ASN A 105 -16.94 7.08 1.48
N HIS A 106 -17.66 7.15 2.62
CA HIS A 106 -17.08 6.86 3.93
C HIS A 106 -16.62 5.38 4.03
N ALA A 107 -17.49 4.45 3.63
CA ALA A 107 -17.15 3.02 3.59
C ALA A 107 -15.95 2.76 2.68
N TRP A 108 -15.90 3.36 1.50
CA TRP A 108 -14.78 3.24 0.57
C TRP A 108 -13.46 3.68 1.22
N ASN A 109 -13.44 4.87 1.84
CA ASN A 109 -12.23 5.43 2.43
C ASN A 109 -11.67 4.54 3.55
N GLU A 110 -12.51 4.15 4.51
CA GLU A 110 -12.06 3.35 5.65
C GLU A 110 -11.71 1.90 5.23
N VAL A 111 -12.50 1.28 4.35
CA VAL A 111 -12.24 -0.08 3.90
C VAL A 111 -10.99 -0.15 3.02
N THR A 112 -10.78 0.81 2.11
CA THR A 112 -9.58 0.82 1.27
C THR A 112 -8.31 1.05 2.07
N GLN A 113 -8.36 1.89 3.12
CA GLN A 113 -7.25 2.06 4.06
C GLN A 113 -6.90 0.75 4.78
N ILE A 114 -7.91 0.04 5.30
CA ILE A 114 -7.68 -1.19 6.07
C ILE A 114 -7.20 -2.32 5.14
N LEU A 115 -7.78 -2.42 3.94
CA LEU A 115 -7.37 -3.42 2.95
C LEU A 115 -6.00 -3.12 2.33
N LEU A 116 -5.55 -1.86 2.30
CA LEU A 116 -4.18 -1.51 1.97
C LEU A 116 -3.18 -2.25 2.88
N ASN A 117 -3.42 -2.23 4.19
CA ASN A 117 -2.61 -2.95 5.17
C ASN A 117 -2.65 -4.48 4.95
N TYR A 118 -3.81 -5.02 4.62
CA TYR A 118 -3.96 -6.46 4.31
C TYR A 118 -3.07 -6.91 3.15
N TRP A 119 -3.10 -6.18 2.03
CA TRP A 119 -2.27 -6.52 0.87
C TRP A 119 -0.79 -6.28 1.12
N TYR A 120 -0.45 -5.22 1.88
CA TYR A 120 0.91 -4.94 2.29
C TYR A 120 1.52 -6.11 3.09
N VAL A 121 0.83 -6.62 4.11
CA VAL A 121 1.31 -7.75 4.93
C VAL A 121 1.58 -8.99 4.07
N ARG A 122 0.69 -9.31 3.14
CA ARG A 122 0.86 -10.43 2.20
C ARG A 122 2.06 -10.25 1.29
N PHE A 123 2.20 -9.05 0.72
CA PHE A 123 3.32 -8.69 -0.11
C PHE A 123 4.64 -8.87 0.65
N VAL A 124 4.77 -8.27 1.85
CA VAL A 124 5.99 -8.35 2.66
C VAL A 124 6.36 -9.80 3.00
N ARG A 125 5.39 -10.60 3.45
CA ARG A 125 5.62 -12.02 3.75
C ARG A 125 6.16 -12.79 2.55
N LYS A 126 5.58 -12.56 1.37
CA LYS A 126 6.03 -13.25 0.15
C LYS A 126 7.37 -12.72 -0.35
N PHE A 127 7.60 -11.42 -0.25
CA PHE A 127 8.83 -10.75 -0.67
C PHE A 127 10.04 -11.21 0.16
N LEU A 128 9.87 -11.32 1.48
CA LEU A 128 10.90 -11.82 2.41
C LEU A 128 11.15 -13.33 2.31
N ASP A 129 10.31 -14.06 1.57
CA ASP A 129 10.21 -15.52 1.71
C ASP A 129 10.08 -15.94 3.19
N ALA A 130 9.16 -15.27 3.90
CA ALA A 130 9.05 -15.34 5.35
C ALA A 130 8.78 -16.76 5.85
N LYS A 131 8.11 -17.62 5.06
CA LYS A 131 7.87 -19.02 5.42
C LYS A 131 9.18 -19.77 5.72
N ASN A 132 10.24 -19.50 4.95
CA ASN A 132 11.51 -20.22 5.06
C ASN A 132 12.50 -19.45 5.94
N LEU A 133 12.61 -18.13 5.75
CA LEU A 133 13.61 -17.32 6.44
C LEU A 133 13.12 -16.77 7.79
N TYR A 134 11.85 -16.37 7.88
CA TYR A 134 11.28 -15.67 9.04
C TYR A 134 9.95 -16.28 9.50
N PRO A 135 9.94 -17.54 9.99
CA PRO A 135 8.71 -18.29 10.24
C PRO A 135 7.81 -17.63 11.30
N LEU A 136 8.38 -16.88 12.25
CA LEU A 136 7.62 -16.11 13.24
C LEU A 136 6.81 -14.99 12.57
N ILE A 137 7.41 -14.25 11.63
CA ILE A 137 6.73 -13.20 10.85
C ILE A 137 5.64 -13.81 9.97
N ASP A 138 5.89 -14.97 9.34
CA ASP A 138 4.87 -15.64 8.53
C ASP A 138 3.65 -16.04 9.36
N LYS A 139 3.86 -16.59 10.56
CA LYS A 139 2.76 -16.93 11.48
C LYS A 139 2.03 -15.68 11.96
N ALA A 140 2.75 -14.68 12.45
CA ALA A 140 2.16 -13.44 12.95
C ALA A 140 1.37 -12.70 11.86
N GLY A 141 1.91 -12.60 10.64
CA GLY A 141 1.23 -11.93 9.54
C GLY A 141 -0.02 -12.66 9.05
N LYS A 142 -0.07 -14.02 9.12
CA LYS A 142 -1.33 -14.75 8.87
C LYS A 142 -2.41 -14.41 9.89
N ILE A 143 -2.04 -14.27 11.16
CA ILE A 143 -2.98 -13.91 12.23
C ILE A 143 -3.46 -12.47 12.03
N ILE A 144 -2.54 -11.54 11.77
CA ILE A 144 -2.84 -10.14 11.46
C ILE A 144 -3.79 -10.03 10.27
N GLU A 145 -3.60 -10.81 9.19
CA GLU A 145 -4.52 -10.80 8.04
C GLU A 145 -5.98 -11.09 8.43
N TRP A 146 -6.21 -12.08 9.29
CA TRP A 146 -7.57 -12.39 9.77
C TRP A 146 -8.12 -11.29 10.68
N ILE A 147 -7.26 -10.71 11.52
CA ILE A 147 -7.64 -9.58 12.39
C ILE A 147 -8.03 -8.36 11.55
N ILE A 148 -7.27 -8.05 10.50
CA ILE A 148 -7.58 -6.95 9.56
C ILE A 148 -8.95 -7.18 8.89
N LEU A 149 -9.23 -8.40 8.44
CA LEU A 149 -10.56 -8.73 7.90
C LEU A 149 -11.68 -8.57 8.95
N GLY A 150 -11.41 -8.86 10.22
CA GLY A 150 -12.31 -8.55 11.33
C GLY A 150 -12.53 -7.05 11.54
N PHE A 151 -11.51 -6.21 11.34
CA PHE A 151 -11.67 -4.75 11.36
C PHE A 151 -12.52 -4.25 10.19
N VAL A 152 -12.33 -4.80 8.98
CA VAL A 152 -13.16 -4.46 7.82
C VAL A 152 -14.63 -4.73 8.11
N THR A 153 -14.97 -5.90 8.66
CA THR A 153 -16.36 -6.24 8.99
C THR A 153 -16.91 -5.34 10.10
N ALA A 154 -16.13 -5.07 11.15
CA ALA A 154 -16.52 -4.17 12.23
C ALA A 154 -16.78 -2.74 11.74
N VAL A 155 -15.92 -2.21 10.87
CA VAL A 155 -16.07 -0.88 10.26
C VAL A 155 -17.30 -0.82 9.37
N LEU A 156 -17.53 -1.81 8.50
CA LEU A 156 -18.72 -1.85 7.66
C LEU A 156 -20.01 -1.87 8.49
N ILE A 157 -20.08 -2.72 9.52
CA ILE A 157 -21.23 -2.77 10.43
C ILE A 157 -21.43 -1.40 11.11
N SER A 158 -20.35 -0.78 11.60
CA SER A 158 -20.43 0.52 12.29
C SER A 158 -20.90 1.62 11.34
N ILE A 159 -20.39 1.68 10.11
CA ILE A 159 -20.75 2.71 9.12
C ILE A 159 -22.23 2.58 8.71
N PHE A 160 -22.70 1.37 8.39
CA PHE A 160 -24.08 1.18 7.95
C PHE A 160 -25.11 1.23 9.09
N SER A 161 -24.68 1.03 10.34
CA SER A 161 -25.56 1.17 11.50
C SER A 161 -25.63 2.61 12.01
N ASN A 162 -24.48 3.27 12.15
CA ASN A 162 -24.40 4.66 12.60
C ASN A 162 -23.11 5.33 12.06
N PRO A 163 -23.19 6.00 10.90
CA PRO A 163 -22.02 6.57 10.20
C PRO A 163 -21.20 7.59 11.00
N LEU A 164 -21.80 8.22 12.02
CA LEU A 164 -21.19 9.29 12.83
C LEU A 164 -20.88 8.84 14.26
N SER A 165 -20.91 7.53 14.52
CA SER A 165 -20.67 6.99 15.85
C SER A 165 -19.21 7.16 16.30
N THR A 166 -19.01 7.48 17.59
CA THR A 166 -17.69 7.49 18.21
C THR A 166 -17.02 6.11 18.19
N SER A 167 -17.81 5.03 18.15
CA SER A 167 -17.30 3.66 18.03
C SER A 167 -16.51 3.44 16.75
N LEU A 168 -16.96 3.99 15.61
CA LEU A 168 -16.24 3.88 14.35
C LEU A 168 -14.83 4.47 14.47
N TYR A 169 -14.75 5.66 15.04
CA TYR A 169 -13.48 6.35 15.27
C TYR A 169 -12.53 5.54 16.16
N ILE A 170 -13.04 4.92 17.23
CA ILE A 170 -12.26 4.05 18.12
C ILE A 170 -11.76 2.80 17.36
N ILE A 171 -12.61 2.16 16.57
CA ILE A 171 -12.28 0.96 15.79
C ILE A 171 -11.14 1.26 14.82
N VAL A 172 -11.29 2.30 13.99
CA VAL A 172 -10.28 2.70 12.99
C VAL A 172 -8.97 3.12 13.66
N THR A 173 -9.03 3.87 14.75
CA THR A 173 -7.82 4.30 15.47
C THR A 173 -7.09 3.11 16.09
N THR A 174 -7.83 2.14 16.61
CA THR A 174 -7.26 0.90 17.16
C THR A 174 -6.57 0.08 16.08
N GLU A 175 -7.18 -0.06 14.90
CA GLU A 175 -6.57 -0.73 13.74
C GLU A 175 -5.25 -0.05 13.35
N ARG A 176 -5.25 1.29 13.22
CA ARG A 176 -4.05 2.05 12.87
C ARG A 176 -2.92 1.86 13.89
N LEU A 177 -3.23 1.98 15.18
CA LEU A 177 -2.24 1.79 16.25
C LEU A 177 -1.69 0.36 16.27
N MET A 178 -2.55 -0.64 16.07
CA MET A 178 -2.12 -2.03 15.93
C MET A 178 -1.15 -2.19 14.75
N MET A 179 -1.47 -1.62 13.59
CA MET A 179 -0.64 -1.74 12.39
C MET A 179 0.70 -1.02 12.53
N ILE A 180 0.74 0.15 13.17
CA ILE A 180 1.98 0.84 13.53
C ILE A 180 2.82 -0.04 14.46
N ALA A 181 2.23 -0.57 15.53
CA ALA A 181 2.93 -1.44 16.48
C ALA A 181 3.48 -2.70 15.79
N PHE A 182 2.67 -3.34 14.94
CA PHE A 182 3.07 -4.51 14.16
C PHE A 182 4.23 -4.19 13.21
N ALA A 183 4.18 -3.05 12.51
CA ALA A 183 5.24 -2.62 11.61
C ALA A 183 6.56 -2.35 12.36
N VAL A 184 6.52 -1.65 13.50
CA VAL A 184 7.70 -1.37 14.34
C VAL A 184 8.32 -2.67 14.85
N VAL A 185 7.52 -3.55 15.45
CA VAL A 185 8.01 -4.84 15.97
C VAL A 185 8.60 -5.70 14.85
N THR A 186 7.94 -5.75 13.70
CA THR A 186 8.41 -6.52 12.55
C THR A 186 9.73 -5.97 12.00
N ASN A 187 9.85 -4.64 11.86
CA ASN A 187 11.09 -4.01 11.41
C ASN A 187 12.24 -4.25 12.37
N LEU A 188 12.03 -4.07 13.68
CA LEU A 188 13.04 -4.34 14.70
C LEU A 188 13.47 -5.81 14.66
N TYR A 189 12.52 -6.74 14.58
CA TYR A 189 12.83 -8.16 14.50
C TYR A 189 13.65 -8.51 13.26
N ILE A 190 13.33 -7.95 12.07
CA ILE A 190 14.08 -8.19 10.83
C ILE A 190 15.49 -7.63 10.92
N ILE A 191 15.67 -6.40 11.45
CA ILE A 191 17.00 -5.79 11.62
C ILE A 191 17.87 -6.66 12.53
N LEU A 192 17.32 -7.08 13.68
CA LEU A 192 18.06 -7.86 14.67
C LEU A 192 18.38 -9.28 14.20
N ASN A 193 17.58 -9.84 13.29
CA ASN A 193 17.71 -11.22 12.81
C ASN A 193 17.91 -11.27 11.29
N LEU A 194 18.73 -10.37 10.73
CA LEU A 194 18.87 -10.23 9.29
C LEU A 194 19.51 -11.48 8.66
N LYS A 195 18.71 -12.22 7.90
CA LYS A 195 19.15 -13.46 7.19
C LYS A 195 19.44 -13.26 5.71
N ASP A 196 18.78 -12.29 5.07
CA ASP A 196 18.87 -12.06 3.63
C ASP A 196 18.76 -10.56 3.30
N ARG A 197 19.38 -10.13 2.20
CA ARG A 197 19.37 -8.74 1.71
C ARG A 197 17.95 -8.23 1.43
N ARG A 198 16.98 -9.10 1.11
CA ARG A 198 15.55 -8.77 0.99
C ARG A 198 15.00 -8.10 2.24
N GLY A 199 15.52 -8.49 3.42
CA GLY A 199 15.17 -7.89 4.71
C GLY A 199 15.44 -6.39 4.76
N LEU A 200 16.57 -5.94 4.19
CA LEU A 200 16.95 -4.53 4.19
C LEU A 200 16.00 -3.68 3.33
N TYR A 201 15.57 -4.19 2.18
CA TYR A 201 14.59 -3.47 1.34
C TYR A 201 13.26 -3.31 2.05
N ILE A 202 12.78 -4.35 2.73
CA ILE A 202 11.55 -4.26 3.52
C ILE A 202 11.70 -3.23 4.63
N VAL A 203 12.75 -3.32 5.44
CA VAL A 203 12.98 -2.40 6.55
C VAL A 203 13.09 -0.96 6.06
N ALA A 204 13.83 -0.71 4.98
CA ALA A 204 14.01 0.63 4.45
C ALA A 204 12.68 1.22 3.91
N GLY A 205 11.96 0.45 3.08
CA GLY A 205 10.68 0.90 2.52
C GLY A 205 9.60 1.08 3.59
N SER A 206 9.45 0.11 4.49
CA SER A 206 8.47 0.17 5.58
C SER A 206 8.76 1.30 6.57
N THR A 207 10.04 1.58 6.85
CA THR A 207 10.42 2.70 7.71
C THR A 207 10.04 4.03 7.08
N MET A 208 10.30 4.22 5.78
CA MET A 208 9.93 5.46 5.07
C MET A 208 8.42 5.66 5.03
N LEU A 209 7.67 4.59 4.76
CA LEU A 209 6.21 4.60 4.81
C LEU A 209 5.70 4.96 6.22
N LEU A 210 6.26 4.33 7.25
CA LEU A 210 5.88 4.55 8.65
C LEU A 210 6.20 5.98 9.10
N THR A 211 7.40 6.48 8.79
CA THR A 211 7.78 7.86 9.10
C THR A 211 6.89 8.86 8.37
N GLY A 212 6.57 8.63 7.10
CA GLY A 212 5.63 9.46 6.34
C GLY A 212 4.23 9.46 6.96
N SER A 213 3.76 8.28 7.39
CA SER A 213 2.44 8.09 8.01
C SER A 213 2.33 8.80 9.36
N VAL A 214 3.32 8.61 10.24
CA VAL A 214 3.36 9.25 11.56
C VAL A 214 3.53 10.77 11.43
N THR A 215 4.38 11.22 10.51
CA THR A 215 4.57 12.67 10.27
C THR A 215 3.29 13.32 9.75
N ALA A 216 2.59 12.67 8.81
CA ALA A 216 1.30 13.14 8.33
C ALA A 216 0.23 13.19 9.44
N LEU A 217 0.26 12.21 10.36
CA LEU A 217 -0.66 12.18 11.50
C LEU A 217 -0.37 13.33 12.49
N VAL A 218 0.90 13.61 12.78
CA VAL A 218 1.32 14.65 13.75
C VAL A 218 1.14 16.05 13.18
N LEU A 219 1.50 16.26 11.91
CA LEU A 219 1.47 17.57 11.25
C LEU A 219 0.12 17.88 10.57
N GLY A 220 -0.75 16.88 10.41
CA GLY A 220 -2.05 17.06 9.76
C GLY A 220 -1.97 17.30 8.25
N ASP A 221 -0.87 16.93 7.58
CA ASP A 221 -0.70 17.09 6.14
C ASP A 221 -0.38 15.75 5.46
N ILE A 222 -1.23 15.38 4.50
CA ILE A 222 -1.12 14.12 3.74
C ILE A 222 0.09 14.10 2.79
N GLN A 223 0.69 15.25 2.47
CA GLN A 223 1.88 15.32 1.62
C GLN A 223 3.08 14.56 2.22
N TYR A 224 3.21 14.52 3.55
CA TYR A 224 4.26 13.74 4.20
C TYR A 224 4.07 12.23 4.01
N PHE A 225 2.82 11.77 4.01
CA PHE A 225 2.50 10.38 3.71
C PHE A 225 2.81 10.07 2.24
N MET A 226 2.46 10.98 1.31
CA MET A 226 2.81 10.86 -0.10
C MET A 226 4.33 10.70 -0.31
N ILE A 227 5.16 11.53 0.33
CA ILE A 227 6.62 11.43 0.22
C ILE A 227 7.12 10.07 0.72
N GLY A 228 6.61 9.60 1.87
CA GLY A 228 6.95 8.28 2.40
C GLY A 228 6.60 7.14 1.43
N VAL A 229 5.42 7.22 0.82
CA VAL A 229 4.95 6.27 -0.21
C VAL A 229 5.82 6.30 -1.46
N ILE A 230 6.18 7.49 -1.97
CA ILE A 230 7.07 7.60 -3.15
C ILE A 230 8.38 6.87 -2.90
N ILE A 231 9.02 7.14 -1.76
CA ILE A 231 10.31 6.55 -1.42
C ILE A 231 10.15 5.01 -1.24
N GLU A 232 9.10 4.56 -0.58
CA GLU A 232 8.79 3.14 -0.40
C GLU A 232 8.60 2.42 -1.74
N ILE A 233 7.80 2.98 -2.66
CA ILE A 233 7.60 2.45 -4.00
C ILE A 233 8.92 2.32 -4.76
N PHE A 234 9.81 3.33 -4.68
CA PHE A 234 11.13 3.25 -5.30
C PHE A 234 11.98 2.13 -4.70
N ILE A 235 12.02 2.01 -3.36
CA ILE A 235 12.78 0.97 -2.67
C ILE A 235 12.27 -0.44 -3.03
N PHE A 236 10.94 -0.64 -3.04
CA PHE A 236 10.36 -1.93 -3.40
C PHE A 236 10.46 -2.24 -4.88
N GLY A 237 10.33 -1.24 -5.75
CA GLY A 237 10.59 -1.38 -7.18
C GLY A 237 12.00 -1.89 -7.46
N MET A 238 13.02 -1.31 -6.80
CA MET A 238 14.40 -1.79 -6.88
C MET A 238 14.55 -3.22 -6.34
N GLY A 239 13.97 -3.49 -5.17
CA GLY A 239 14.00 -4.82 -4.55
C GLY A 239 13.39 -5.90 -5.43
N LEU A 240 12.26 -5.60 -6.07
CA LEU A 240 11.59 -6.49 -7.03
C LEU A 240 12.41 -6.69 -8.29
N GLY A 241 12.98 -5.63 -8.87
CA GLY A 241 13.80 -5.72 -10.08
C GLY A 241 15.03 -6.62 -9.89
N ILE A 242 15.73 -6.48 -8.77
CA ILE A 242 16.87 -7.34 -8.43
C ILE A 242 16.44 -8.79 -8.26
N LEU A 243 15.29 -9.01 -7.61
CA LEU A 243 14.74 -10.34 -7.41
C LEU A 243 14.29 -10.98 -8.74
N MET A 244 13.77 -10.18 -9.67
CA MET A 244 13.43 -10.63 -11.02
C MET A 244 14.66 -11.16 -11.74
N LYS A 245 15.71 -10.32 -11.80
CA LYS A 245 16.96 -10.67 -12.47
C LYS A 245 17.56 -11.95 -11.92
N ARG A 246 17.62 -12.07 -10.58
CA ARG A 246 18.15 -13.27 -9.93
C ARG A 246 17.39 -14.55 -10.32
N ARG A 247 16.05 -14.49 -10.37
CA ARG A 247 15.23 -15.65 -10.77
C ARG A 247 15.36 -15.98 -12.26
N GLU A 248 15.54 -14.97 -13.10
CA GLU A 248 15.77 -15.16 -14.53
C GLU A 248 17.11 -15.85 -14.78
N ASP A 249 18.16 -15.43 -14.08
CA ASP A 249 19.47 -16.07 -14.09
C ASP A 249 19.38 -17.53 -13.62
N GLU A 250 18.70 -17.79 -12.49
CA GLU A 250 18.45 -19.15 -11.96
C GLU A 250 17.70 -20.03 -12.98
N ARG A 251 16.65 -19.51 -13.62
CA ARG A 251 15.91 -20.24 -14.68
C ARG A 251 16.78 -20.53 -15.90
N SER A 252 17.62 -19.59 -16.31
CA SER A 252 18.53 -19.77 -17.44
C SER A 252 19.54 -20.89 -17.19
N VAL A 253 20.10 -20.95 -15.98
CA VAL A 253 21.02 -22.03 -15.58
C VAL A 253 20.32 -23.39 -15.55
N LEU A 254 19.14 -23.47 -14.93
CA LEU A 254 18.36 -24.71 -14.86
C LEU A 254 17.98 -25.23 -16.26
N ASN A 255 17.59 -24.35 -17.18
CA ASN A 255 17.28 -24.74 -18.55
C ASN A 255 18.51 -25.32 -19.26
N LYS A 256 19.69 -24.71 -19.10
CA LYS A 256 20.95 -25.24 -19.66
C LYS A 256 21.32 -26.60 -19.06
N GLU A 257 21.09 -26.81 -17.77
CA GLU A 257 21.31 -28.11 -17.12
C GLU A 257 20.33 -29.17 -17.63
N MET A 258 19.05 -28.83 -17.78
CA MET A 258 18.04 -29.72 -18.36
C MET A 258 18.37 -30.12 -19.80
N GLU A 259 18.85 -29.19 -20.62
CA GLU A 259 19.30 -29.49 -21.99
C GLU A 259 20.48 -30.46 -22.00
N LYS A 260 21.48 -30.24 -21.13
CA LYS A 260 22.61 -31.17 -20.99
C LYS A 260 22.16 -32.57 -20.57
N VAL A 261 21.24 -32.67 -19.62
CA VAL A 261 20.69 -33.96 -19.17
C VAL A 261 19.92 -34.65 -20.30
N LYS A 262 19.09 -33.91 -21.06
CA LYS A 262 18.39 -34.44 -22.24
C LYS A 262 19.36 -34.95 -23.29
N MET A 263 20.40 -34.18 -23.61
CA MET A 263 21.43 -34.59 -24.58
C MET A 263 22.17 -35.85 -24.13
N ARG A 264 22.54 -35.94 -22.85
CA ARG A 264 23.16 -37.16 -22.30
C ARG A 264 22.23 -38.36 -22.38
N ALA A 265 20.95 -38.19 -22.02
CA ALA A 265 19.96 -39.27 -22.11
C ALA A 265 19.77 -39.74 -23.57
N LEU A 266 19.71 -38.82 -24.53
CA LEU A 266 19.67 -39.15 -25.96
C LEU A 266 20.94 -39.89 -26.41
N GLN A 267 22.12 -39.46 -25.96
CA GLN A 267 23.38 -40.16 -26.26
C GLN A 267 23.39 -41.57 -25.67
N THR A 268 22.90 -41.77 -24.45
CA THR A 268 22.77 -43.11 -23.84
C THR A 268 21.76 -43.98 -24.61
N GLN A 269 20.65 -43.41 -25.08
CA GLN A 269 19.68 -44.13 -25.92
C GLN A 269 20.21 -44.46 -27.32
N MET A 270 21.07 -43.61 -27.89
CA MET A 270 21.71 -43.83 -29.19
C MET A 270 22.89 -44.79 -29.13
N ASN A 271 23.43 -45.07 -27.94
CA ASN A 271 24.57 -45.95 -27.74
C ASN A 271 24.22 -47.20 -26.88
N PRO A 272 23.19 -47.99 -27.23
CA PRO A 272 22.82 -49.18 -26.45
C PRO A 272 23.78 -50.36 -26.63
N HIS A 273 24.77 -50.25 -27.53
CA HIS A 273 25.51 -51.39 -28.09
C HIS A 273 26.95 -51.57 -27.58
N PHE A 274 27.37 -50.91 -26.50
CA PHE A 274 28.70 -51.08 -25.88
C PHE A 274 28.62 -51.53 -24.41
N ILE A 275 27.94 -52.66 -24.17
CA ILE A 275 28.12 -53.53 -22.98
C ILE A 275 28.39 -54.94 -23.50
#